data_AF-U2FSB6-F1
#
_entry.id   AF-U2FSB6-F1
#
_cell.length_a   1.000
_cell.length_b   1.000
_cell.length_c   1.000
_cell.angle_alpha   90.00
_cell.angle_beta   90.00
_cell.angle_gamma   90.00
#
_symmetry.space_group_name_H-M   'P 1'
#
loop_
_entity.id
_entity.type
_entity.pdbx_description
1 polymer ?
#
loop_
_entity_poly.entity_id
_entity_poly.type
_entity_poly.pdbx_seq_one_letter_code
_entity_poly.pdbx_strand_id
1 'polypeptide(L)'
;MDINVMEILAVGGIVGGIGAVLGLILAISSQVFKVEVDPRFDQIVEALPGFNCGACGYPGCAGMADGLLEGEADVKQCTPGTELNYSQVRAILNGEDPDSVEVKEEKKAPAKADAKSKPKRKKPEIKDVTNPDPRFDKIVELLPGINCTTCGSPGCKAFADELIKGEQQLEKCRPLKAKGDNKDKIDDIMNK
;
A
#
# COMPACT_ATOMS: atom_id res chain seq x y z
N MET A 1 -54.06 -11.01 12.57
CA MET A 1 -53.02 -10.97 11.52
C MET A 1 -52.85 -12.39 11.06
N ASP A 2 -53.72 -12.81 10.15
CA ASP A 2 -53.73 -14.17 9.66
C ASP A 2 -52.86 -14.22 8.40
N ILE A 3 -51.65 -14.74 8.55
CA ILE A 3 -50.73 -14.94 7.44
C ILE A 3 -51.22 -16.18 6.68
N ASN A 4 -51.62 -15.98 5.43
CA ASN A 4 -52.10 -17.06 4.59
C ASN A 4 -50.92 -17.92 4.13
N VAL A 5 -51.01 -19.25 4.30
CA VAL A 5 -49.97 -20.20 3.83
C VAL A 5 -49.67 -20.03 2.34
N MET A 6 -50.68 -19.67 1.55
CA MET A 6 -50.53 -19.37 0.12
C MET A 6 -49.66 -18.14 -0.15
N GLU A 7 -49.69 -17.11 0.70
CA GLU A 7 -48.84 -15.92 0.56
C GLU A 7 -47.38 -16.23 0.87
N ILE A 8 -47.12 -17.06 1.89
CA ILE A 8 -45.77 -17.53 2.22
C ILE A 8 -45.17 -18.30 1.04
N LEU A 9 -45.95 -19.21 0.44
CA LEU A 9 -45.51 -19.99 -0.72
C LEU A 9 -45.29 -19.11 -1.96
N ALA A 10 -46.13 -18.09 -2.18
CA ALA A 10 -45.97 -17.16 -3.28
C ALA A 10 -44.67 -16.33 -3.15
N VAL A 11 -44.42 -15.76 -1.96
CA VAL A 11 -43.19 -15.00 -1.69
C VAL A 11 -41.95 -15.90 -1.81
N GLY A 12 -41.98 -17.09 -1.22
CA GLY A 12 -40.90 -18.06 -1.33
C GLY A 12 -40.62 -18.48 -2.77
N GLY A 13 -41.66 -18.68 -3.57
CA GLY A 13 -41.56 -19.01 -4.99
C GLY A 13 -40.95 -17.87 -5.82
N ILE A 14 -41.34 -16.62 -5.55
CA ILE A 14 -40.78 -15.45 -6.25
C ILE A 14 -39.30 -15.27 -5.91
N VAL A 15 -38.94 -15.29 -4.63
CA VAL A 15 -37.54 -15.14 -4.19
C VAL A 15 -36.68 -16.31 -4.70
N GLY A 16 -37.20 -17.54 -4.60
CA GLY A 16 -36.53 -18.72 -5.13
C GLY A 16 -36.36 -18.68 -6.64
N GLY A 17 -37.38 -18.22 -7.38
CA GLY A 17 -37.32 -18.06 -8.83
C GLY A 17 -36.29 -17.02 -9.27
N ILE A 18 -36.27 -15.86 -8.62
CA ILE A 18 -35.25 -14.83 -8.87
C ILE A 18 -33.85 -15.38 -8.55
N GLY A 19 -33.68 -16.04 -7.41
CA GLY A 19 -32.41 -16.66 -7.02
C GLY A 19 -31.94 -17.71 -8.03
N ALA A 20 -32.83 -18.55 -8.54
CA ALA A 20 -32.52 -19.54 -9.55
C ALA A 20 -32.09 -18.91 -10.89
N VAL A 21 -32.80 -17.87 -11.33
CA VAL A 21 -32.47 -17.15 -12.57
C VAL A 21 -31.12 -16.44 -12.45
N LEU A 22 -30.89 -15.72 -11.35
CA LEU A 22 -29.61 -15.04 -11.12
C LEU A 22 -28.45 -16.04 -10.97
N GLY A 23 -28.68 -17.15 -10.24
CA GLY A 23 -27.71 -18.21 -10.09
C GLY A 23 -27.34 -18.85 -11.43
N LEU A 24 -28.32 -19.09 -12.31
CA LEU A 24 -28.08 -19.63 -13.64
C LEU A 24 -27.26 -18.65 -14.50
N ILE A 25 -27.62 -17.36 -14.48
CA ILE A 25 -26.87 -16.32 -15.21
C ILE A 25 -25.42 -16.25 -14.73
N LEU A 26 -25.18 -16.28 -13.41
CA LEU A 26 -23.83 -16.28 -12.84
C LEU A 26 -23.04 -17.54 -13.19
N ALA A 27 -23.68 -18.71 -13.18
CA ALA A 27 -23.04 -19.97 -13.55
C ALA A 27 -22.59 -19.97 -15.02
N ILE A 28 -23.44 -19.48 -15.93
CA ILE A 28 -23.09 -19.32 -17.34
C ILE A 28 -21.98 -18.29 -17.50
N SER A 29 -22.10 -17.14 -16.83
CA SER A 29 -21.09 -16.07 -16.89
C SER A 29 -19.73 -16.55 -16.41
N SER A 30 -19.66 -17.34 -15.34
CA SER A 30 -18.42 -17.90 -14.81
C SER A 30 -17.68 -18.79 -15.83
N GLN A 31 -18.41 -19.53 -16.66
CA GLN A 31 -17.79 -20.34 -17.70
C GLN A 31 -17.42 -19.52 -18.94
N VAL A 32 -18.24 -18.55 -19.32
CA VAL A 32 -18.00 -17.69 -20.50
C VAL A 32 -16.82 -16.75 -20.26
N PHE A 33 -16.66 -16.21 -19.05
CA PHE A 33 -15.58 -15.28 -18.67
C PHE A 33 -14.40 -15.98 -17.99
N LYS A 34 -14.26 -17.30 -18.16
CA LYS A 34 -13.10 -18.02 -17.63
C LYS A 34 -11.85 -17.57 -18.39
N VAL A 35 -10.99 -16.81 -17.74
CA VAL A 35 -9.70 -16.39 -18.26
C VAL A 35 -8.73 -17.57 -18.17
N GLU A 36 -8.02 -17.87 -19.26
CA GLU A 36 -6.89 -18.81 -19.23
C GLU A 36 -5.73 -18.13 -18.52
N VAL A 37 -5.38 -18.65 -17.34
CA VAL A 37 -4.27 -18.12 -16.52
C VAL A 37 -3.02 -18.93 -16.85
N ASP A 38 -1.91 -18.26 -17.17
CA ASP A 38 -0.61 -18.91 -17.33
C ASP A 38 -0.24 -19.59 -16.00
N PRO A 39 0.17 -20.88 -15.98
CA PRO A 39 0.53 -21.59 -14.75
C PRO A 39 1.71 -20.95 -13.98
N ARG A 40 2.45 -20.04 -14.61
CA ARG A 40 3.53 -19.25 -14.00
C ARG A 40 3.02 -18.01 -13.27
N PHE A 41 1.78 -17.57 -13.50
CA PHE A 41 1.22 -16.36 -12.90
C PHE A 41 1.32 -16.38 -11.37
N ASP A 42 0.78 -17.42 -10.74
CA ASP A 42 0.79 -17.55 -9.28
C ASP A 42 2.22 -17.60 -8.72
N GLN A 43 3.13 -18.28 -9.44
CA GLN A 43 4.54 -18.36 -9.05
C GLN A 43 5.21 -16.97 -9.10
N ILE A 44 4.93 -16.17 -10.13
CA ILE A 44 5.47 -14.81 -10.25
C ILE A 44 4.89 -13.93 -9.15
N VAL A 45 3.58 -14.01 -8.88
CA VAL A 45 2.94 -13.23 -7.82
C VAL A 45 3.51 -13.56 -6.45
N GLU A 46 3.79 -14.83 -6.17
CA GLU A 46 4.39 -15.30 -4.92
C GLU A 46 5.88 -14.89 -4.80
N ALA A 47 6.61 -14.89 -5.91
CA ALA A 47 8.00 -14.41 -5.96
C ALA A 47 8.13 -12.89 -5.81
N LEU A 48 7.05 -12.13 -6.03
CA LEU A 48 7.03 -10.68 -5.84
C LEU A 48 6.86 -10.29 -4.36
N PRO A 49 7.26 -9.07 -3.95
CA PRO A 49 7.19 -8.64 -2.54
C PRO A 49 5.78 -8.52 -1.93
N GLY A 50 4.71 -8.61 -2.72
CA GLY A 50 3.33 -8.53 -2.24
C GLY A 50 2.83 -7.16 -1.75
N PHE A 51 3.62 -6.08 -1.87
CA PHE A 51 3.23 -4.76 -1.33
C PHE A 51 2.09 -4.07 -2.07
N ASN A 52 1.77 -4.46 -3.31
CA ASN A 52 0.68 -3.89 -4.11
C ASN A 52 0.67 -2.35 -4.20
N CYS A 53 1.85 -1.72 -4.20
CA CYS A 53 1.98 -0.25 -4.11
C CYS A 53 1.80 0.50 -5.44
N GLY A 54 1.80 -0.20 -6.59
CA GLY A 54 1.63 0.40 -7.92
C GLY A 54 2.79 1.27 -8.42
N ALA A 55 3.93 1.32 -7.71
CA ALA A 55 5.07 2.15 -8.08
C ALA A 55 5.72 1.76 -9.42
N CYS A 56 5.53 0.52 -9.86
CA CYS A 56 5.98 0.01 -11.15
C CYS A 56 5.05 0.40 -12.33
N GLY A 57 3.90 1.04 -12.07
CA GLY A 57 2.93 1.41 -13.10
C GLY A 57 1.83 0.37 -13.36
N TYR A 58 1.88 -0.78 -12.69
CA TYR A 58 0.88 -1.86 -12.80
C TYR A 58 -0.07 -1.90 -11.59
N PRO A 59 -1.32 -2.36 -11.76
CA PRO A 59 -2.28 -2.48 -10.66
C PRO A 59 -1.92 -3.66 -9.74
N GLY A 60 -1.07 -3.38 -8.75
CA GLY A 60 -0.63 -4.36 -7.77
C GLY A 60 0.41 -5.35 -8.31
N CYS A 61 0.75 -6.34 -7.49
CA CYS A 61 1.72 -7.39 -7.85
C CYS A 61 1.15 -8.32 -8.93
N ALA A 62 -0.15 -8.62 -8.87
CA ALA A 62 -0.88 -9.37 -9.89
C ALA A 62 -0.78 -8.71 -11.28
N GLY A 63 -1.12 -7.42 -11.39
CA GLY A 63 -1.01 -6.72 -12.67
C GLY A 63 0.42 -6.63 -13.19
N MET A 64 1.42 -6.59 -12.30
CA MET A 64 2.82 -6.68 -12.73
C MET A 64 3.18 -8.08 -13.22
N ALA A 65 2.65 -9.14 -12.62
CA ALA A 65 2.84 -10.50 -13.09
C ALA A 65 2.26 -10.72 -14.50
N ASP A 66 1.08 -10.17 -14.78
CA ASP A 66 0.50 -10.16 -16.13
C ASP A 66 1.43 -9.45 -17.13
N GLY A 67 1.86 -8.22 -16.81
CA GLY A 67 2.78 -7.47 -17.68
C GLY A 67 4.14 -8.17 -17.88
N LEU A 68 4.62 -8.95 -16.90
CA LEU A 68 5.83 -9.75 -17.02
C LEU A 68 5.64 -10.93 -17.98
N LEU A 69 4.48 -11.59 -17.93
CA LEU A 69 4.13 -12.69 -18.83
C LEU A 69 3.89 -12.22 -20.27
N GLU A 70 3.31 -11.03 -20.43
CA GLU A 70 3.11 -10.37 -21.72
C GLU A 70 4.41 -9.78 -22.30
N GLY A 71 5.48 -9.70 -21.50
CA GLY A 71 6.77 -9.14 -21.89
C GLY A 71 6.80 -7.61 -21.94
N GLU A 72 5.79 -6.94 -21.38
CA GLU A 72 5.68 -5.48 -21.30
C GLU A 72 6.39 -4.89 -20.07
N ALA A 73 6.56 -5.69 -19.01
CA ALA A 73 7.19 -5.29 -17.76
C ALA A 73 8.61 -5.85 -17.61
N ASP A 74 9.48 -5.11 -16.90
CA ASP A 74 10.74 -5.64 -16.36
C ASP A 74 10.61 -5.75 -14.84
N VAL A 75 10.96 -6.91 -14.28
CA VAL A 75 10.91 -7.15 -12.83
C VAL A 75 11.68 -6.11 -12.02
N LYS A 76 12.75 -5.52 -12.59
CA LYS A 76 13.53 -4.44 -11.96
C LYS A 76 12.74 -3.14 -11.77
N GLN A 77 11.59 -2.97 -12.41
CA GLN A 77 10.68 -1.84 -12.16
C GLN A 77 10.00 -1.93 -10.78
N CYS A 78 9.95 -3.12 -10.16
CA CYS A 78 9.47 -3.29 -8.81
C CYS A 78 10.48 -2.69 -7.81
N THR A 79 10.29 -1.42 -7.47
CA THR A 79 11.17 -0.66 -6.55
C THR A 79 11.37 -1.32 -5.18
N PRO A 80 10.35 -1.92 -4.53
CA PRO A 80 10.56 -2.60 -3.25
C PRO A 80 11.11 -4.03 -3.39
N GLY A 81 11.32 -4.53 -4.61
CA GLY A 81 11.89 -5.85 -4.86
C GLY A 81 13.36 -5.97 -4.44
N THR A 82 13.76 -7.17 -4.05
CA THR A 82 15.15 -7.53 -3.76
C THR A 82 15.75 -8.33 -4.91
N GLU A 83 17.07 -8.52 -4.93
CA GLU A 83 17.73 -9.40 -5.90
C GLU A 83 17.15 -10.81 -5.91
N LEU A 84 16.75 -11.34 -4.74
CA LEU A 84 16.04 -12.62 -4.65
C LEU A 84 14.72 -12.61 -5.44
N ASN A 85 13.87 -11.60 -5.23
CA ASN A 85 12.61 -11.48 -5.95
C ASN A 85 12.86 -11.41 -7.47
N TYR A 86 13.84 -10.59 -7.88
CA TYR A 86 14.17 -10.42 -9.29
C TYR A 86 14.68 -11.71 -9.94
N SER A 87 15.50 -12.47 -9.24
CA SER A 87 16.08 -13.71 -9.75
C SER A 87 15.05 -14.84 -9.78
N GLN A 88 14.19 -14.95 -8.77
CA GLN A 88 13.09 -15.94 -8.75
C GLN A 88 12.11 -15.71 -9.90
N VAL A 89 11.67 -14.47 -10.11
CA VAL A 89 10.78 -14.12 -11.23
C VAL A 89 11.45 -14.42 -12.58
N ARG A 90 12.75 -14.12 -12.74
CA ARG A 90 13.48 -14.45 -13.97
C ARG A 90 13.57 -15.96 -14.21
N ALA A 91 13.84 -16.75 -13.16
CA ALA A 91 13.85 -18.20 -13.24
C ALA A 91 12.48 -18.72 -13.73
N ILE A 92 11.38 -18.24 -13.15
CA ILE A 92 10.03 -18.62 -13.55
C ILE A 92 9.75 -18.26 -15.02
N LEU A 93 10.13 -17.06 -15.45
CA LEU A 93 9.96 -16.63 -16.85
C LEU A 93 10.76 -17.50 -17.82
N ASN A 94 11.93 -17.99 -17.40
CA ASN A 94 12.77 -18.92 -18.16
C ASN A 94 12.31 -20.39 -18.08
N GLY A 95 11.32 -20.71 -17.24
CA GLY A 95 10.87 -22.09 -17.00
C GLY A 95 11.78 -22.90 -16.07
N GLU A 96 12.58 -22.21 -15.25
CA GLU A 96 13.47 -22.78 -14.24
C GLU A 96 12.76 -22.81 -12.87
N ASP A 97 13.25 -23.65 -11.96
CA ASP A 97 12.70 -23.76 -10.60
C ASP A 97 13.08 -22.51 -9.75
N PRO A 98 12.11 -21.71 -9.27
CA PRO A 98 12.40 -20.51 -8.47
C PRO A 98 13.10 -20.81 -7.15
N ASP A 99 12.93 -22.01 -6.59
CA ASP A 99 13.54 -22.39 -5.31
C ASP A 99 14.99 -22.85 -5.48
N SER A 100 15.41 -23.15 -6.72
CA SER A 100 16.79 -23.49 -7.06
C SER A 100 17.73 -22.27 -7.11
N VAL A 101 17.17 -21.06 -6.98
CA VAL A 101 17.90 -19.81 -7.13
C VAL A 101 18.70 -19.52 -5.86
N GLU A 102 19.95 -19.97 -5.83
CA GLU A 102 20.91 -19.56 -4.82
C GLU A 102 21.31 -18.09 -5.06
N VAL A 103 20.69 -17.18 -4.33
CA VAL A 103 21.21 -15.83 -4.22
C VAL A 103 22.50 -15.92 -3.45
N LYS A 104 23.63 -15.84 -4.16
CA LYS A 104 24.87 -15.43 -3.51
C LYS A 104 24.55 -14.11 -2.84
N GLU A 105 24.52 -14.10 -1.52
CA GLU A 105 24.54 -12.87 -0.74
C GLU A 105 25.81 -12.13 -1.12
N GLU A 106 25.79 -11.40 -2.23
CA GLU A 106 26.56 -10.19 -2.30
C GLU A 106 25.95 -9.32 -1.22
N LYS A 107 26.63 -9.28 -0.07
CA LYS A 107 26.63 -8.11 0.79
C LYS A 107 27.03 -6.96 -0.11
N LYS A 108 26.07 -6.41 -0.84
CA LYS A 108 26.20 -5.08 -1.39
C LYS A 108 26.21 -4.21 -0.15
N ALA A 109 27.43 -3.95 0.34
CA ALA A 109 27.73 -2.71 1.01
C ALA A 109 26.92 -1.64 0.28
N PRO A 110 26.16 -0.80 1.00
CA PRO A 110 25.21 0.15 0.40
C PRO A 110 25.88 0.71 -0.82
N ALA A 111 25.27 0.49 -2.00
CA ALA A 111 25.90 0.74 -3.29
C ALA A 111 26.82 1.94 -3.12
N LYS A 112 28.14 1.70 -3.12
CA LYS A 112 29.07 2.81 -3.24
C LYS A 112 28.76 3.29 -4.64
N ALA A 113 27.80 4.20 -4.73
CA ALA A 113 27.61 5.05 -5.87
C ALA A 113 29.02 5.54 -6.14
N ASP A 114 29.56 5.14 -7.27
CA ASP A 114 30.69 5.79 -7.88
C ASP A 114 30.43 7.28 -7.68
N ALA A 115 31.24 7.89 -6.80
CA ALA A 115 31.11 9.27 -6.40
C ALA A 115 31.53 10.20 -7.55
N LYS A 116 31.21 9.83 -8.80
CA LYS A 116 30.93 10.80 -9.84
C LYS A 116 29.64 11.46 -9.40
N SER A 117 29.81 12.54 -8.66
CA SER A 117 28.78 13.45 -8.18
C SER A 117 27.56 13.37 -9.07
N LYS A 118 26.50 12.71 -8.60
CA LYS A 118 25.17 12.89 -9.21
C LYS A 118 25.06 14.39 -9.45
N PRO A 119 24.78 14.87 -10.68
CA PRO A 119 24.43 16.26 -10.86
C PRO A 119 23.34 16.52 -9.84
N LYS A 120 23.58 17.47 -8.92
CA LYS A 120 22.60 17.84 -7.90
C LYS A 120 21.33 18.12 -8.68
N ARG A 121 20.37 17.20 -8.65
CA ARG A 121 19.05 17.45 -9.20
C ARG A 121 18.62 18.67 -8.42
N LYS A 122 18.52 19.82 -9.09
CA LYS A 122 17.89 20.99 -8.47
C LYS A 122 16.55 20.45 -8.02
N LYS A 123 16.32 20.44 -6.69
CA LYS A 123 15.01 20.21 -6.13
C LYS A 123 14.10 21.10 -6.98
N PRO A 124 13.13 20.57 -7.73
CA PRO A 124 12.15 21.45 -8.37
C PRO A 124 11.67 22.38 -7.26
N GLU A 125 11.55 23.68 -7.54
CA GLU A 125 10.93 24.63 -6.60
C GLU A 125 9.48 24.19 -6.38
N ILE A 126 9.33 23.18 -5.54
CA ILE A 126 8.13 22.87 -4.82
C ILE A 126 8.00 24.09 -3.92
N LYS A 127 7.17 25.06 -4.33
CA LYS A 127 6.73 26.16 -3.45
C LYS A 127 6.44 25.51 -2.10
N ASP A 128 7.18 25.90 -1.09
CA ASP A 128 7.32 25.08 0.10
C ASP A 128 5.96 24.61 0.62
N VAL A 129 5.74 23.30 0.60
CA VAL A 129 4.64 22.63 1.33
C VAL A 129 5.02 22.60 2.82
N THR A 130 5.62 23.69 3.31
CA THR A 130 5.80 23.96 4.72
C THR A 130 4.57 24.74 5.11
N ASN A 131 3.87 24.29 6.16
CA ASN A 131 2.87 25.10 6.79
C ASN A 131 3.50 26.48 7.09
N PRO A 132 2.95 27.60 6.58
CA PRO A 132 3.53 28.92 6.75
C PRO A 132 3.48 29.42 8.20
N ASP A 133 2.82 28.68 9.10
CA ASP A 133 2.75 29.02 10.51
C ASP A 133 4.14 28.91 11.18
N PRO A 134 4.67 29.99 11.79
CA PRO A 134 5.98 30.03 12.42
C PRO A 134 6.13 29.11 13.64
N ARG A 135 5.02 28.50 14.10
CA ARG A 135 5.00 27.52 15.19
C ARG A 135 5.27 26.10 14.69
N PHE A 136 5.08 25.83 13.40
CA PHE A 136 5.15 24.48 12.82
C PHE A 136 6.48 23.77 13.11
N ASP A 137 7.60 24.39 12.76
CA ASP A 137 8.92 23.78 12.93
C ASP A 137 9.22 23.50 14.41
N LYS A 138 8.84 24.43 15.30
CA LYS A 138 9.03 24.28 16.75
C LYS A 138 8.22 23.12 17.31
N ILE A 139 6.97 22.95 16.86
CA ILE A 139 6.14 21.83 17.30
C ILE A 139 6.71 20.51 16.78
N VAL A 140 7.13 20.46 15.51
CA VAL A 140 7.73 19.26 14.90
C VAL A 140 9.00 18.81 15.64
N GLU A 141 9.85 19.75 16.07
CA GLU A 141 11.05 19.46 16.87
C GLU A 141 10.74 18.88 18.26
N LEU A 142 9.62 19.28 18.85
CA LEU A 142 9.19 18.80 20.17
C LEU A 142 8.43 17.47 20.09
N LEU A 143 7.97 17.07 18.92
CA LEU A 143 7.28 15.79 18.72
C LEU A 143 8.25 14.60 18.72
N PRO A 144 7.77 13.39 19.08
CA PRO A 144 8.64 12.20 19.15
C PRO A 144 9.26 11.75 17.82
N GLY A 145 8.74 12.21 16.67
CA GLY A 145 9.30 11.89 15.34
C GLY A 145 9.13 10.44 14.86
N ILE A 146 8.47 9.56 15.63
CA ILE A 146 8.35 8.12 15.34
C ILE A 146 7.38 7.83 14.17
N ASN A 147 6.49 8.77 13.81
CA ASN A 147 5.47 8.60 12.74
C ASN A 147 4.60 7.33 12.90
N CYS A 148 4.29 6.92 14.14
CA CYS A 148 3.53 5.70 14.44
C CYS A 148 2.04 5.72 14.07
N THR A 149 1.51 6.84 13.56
CA THR A 149 0.11 7.08 13.13
C THR A 149 -1.01 6.76 14.14
N THR A 150 -0.68 6.43 15.39
CA THR A 150 -1.68 6.04 16.41
C THR A 150 -2.65 7.16 16.78
N CYS A 151 -2.27 8.43 16.57
CA CYS A 151 -3.14 9.59 16.75
C CYS A 151 -4.15 9.80 15.61
N GLY A 152 -4.04 9.03 14.52
CA GLY A 152 -4.87 9.14 13.31
C GLY A 152 -4.25 9.96 12.18
N SER A 153 -3.19 10.73 12.44
CA SER A 153 -2.52 11.52 11.40
C SER A 153 -1.49 10.69 10.61
N PRO A 154 -1.23 11.01 9.32
CA PRO A 154 -0.27 10.29 8.46
C PRO A 154 1.18 10.28 8.96
N GLY A 155 1.52 11.17 9.91
CA GLY A 155 2.85 11.28 10.51
C GLY A 155 2.92 12.44 11.49
N CYS A 156 4.06 12.62 12.15
CA CYS A 156 4.28 13.67 13.16
C CYS A 156 4.18 15.09 12.57
N LYS A 157 4.63 15.30 11.33
CA LYS A 157 4.50 16.59 10.65
C LYS A 157 3.06 16.94 10.32
N ALA A 158 2.28 15.98 9.83
CA ALA A 158 0.85 16.18 9.57
C ALA A 158 0.09 16.43 10.88
N PHE A 159 0.41 15.67 11.94
CA PHE A 159 -0.14 15.90 13.27
C PHE A 159 0.15 17.32 13.78
N ALA A 160 1.37 17.84 13.61
CA ALA A 160 1.70 19.21 13.98
C ALA A 160 0.88 20.27 13.21
N ASP A 161 0.65 20.02 11.91
CA ASP A 161 -0.18 20.90 11.07
C ASP A 161 -1.66 20.89 11.52
N GLU A 162 -2.23 19.70 11.73
CA GLU A 162 -3.61 19.54 12.21
C GLU A 162 -3.81 20.10 13.63
N LEU A 163 -2.79 20.01 14.49
CA LEU A 163 -2.78 20.65 15.81
C LEU A 163 -2.91 22.17 15.67
N ILE A 164 -2.06 22.78 14.84
CA ILE A 164 -2.08 24.23 14.57
C ILE A 164 -3.44 24.67 14.02
N LYS A 165 -4.05 23.87 13.16
CA LYS A 165 -5.38 24.12 12.58
C LYS A 165 -6.54 23.88 13.56
N GLY A 166 -6.28 23.31 14.73
CA GLY A 166 -7.31 22.98 15.72
C GLY A 166 -8.16 21.76 15.37
N GLU A 167 -7.79 21.00 14.34
CA GLU A 167 -8.47 19.77 13.91
C GLU A 167 -8.09 18.58 14.80
N GLN A 168 -6.99 18.73 15.55
CA GLN A 168 -6.39 17.67 16.35
C GLN A 168 -6.10 18.12 17.78
N GLN A 169 -6.05 17.16 18.71
CA GLN A 169 -5.74 17.40 20.13
C GLN A 169 -4.42 16.74 20.51
N LEU A 170 -3.61 17.43 21.32
CA LEU A 170 -2.28 16.98 21.73
C LEU A 170 -2.36 15.65 22.49
N GLU A 171 -3.46 15.44 23.20
CA GLU A 171 -3.80 14.24 23.94
C GLU A 171 -3.86 12.98 23.06
N LYS A 172 -4.11 13.10 21.75
CA LYS A 172 -4.17 11.91 20.89
C LYS A 172 -2.79 11.31 20.61
N CYS A 173 -1.71 12.04 20.90
CA CYS A 173 -0.36 11.52 20.76
C CYS A 173 0.00 10.58 21.93
N ARG A 174 -0.25 9.28 21.73
CA ARG A 174 0.07 8.25 22.72
C ARG A 174 1.56 8.23 23.13
N PRO A 175 2.55 8.32 22.22
CA PRO A 175 3.95 8.34 22.61
C PRO A 175 4.32 9.54 23.49
N LEU A 176 3.71 10.70 23.22
CA LEU A 176 3.91 11.92 24.01
C LEU A 176 3.31 11.78 25.42
N LYS A 177 2.11 11.19 25.52
CA LYS A 177 1.48 10.86 26.82
C LYS A 177 2.28 9.87 27.66
N ALA A 178 2.90 8.87 27.02
CA ALA A 178 3.59 7.80 27.72
C ALA A 178 4.95 8.23 28.29
N LYS A 179 5.65 9.16 27.64
CA LYS A 179 6.98 9.61 28.06
C LYS A 179 7.00 10.97 28.78
N GLY A 180 5.92 11.77 28.70
CA GLY A 180 5.83 13.06 29.40
C GLY A 180 6.71 14.17 28.82
N ASP A 181 7.44 13.91 27.74
CA ASP A 181 8.40 14.86 27.20
C ASP A 181 7.70 15.95 26.39
N ASN A 182 8.06 17.21 26.65
CA ASN A 182 7.72 18.41 25.88
C ASN A 182 6.23 18.77 25.67
N LYS A 183 5.27 18.01 26.23
CA LYS A 183 3.82 18.30 26.08
C LYS A 183 3.50 19.76 26.47
N ASP A 184 3.90 20.17 27.66
CA ASP A 184 3.63 21.52 28.19
C ASP A 184 4.22 22.61 27.29
N LYS A 185 5.40 22.36 26.70
CA LYS A 185 6.05 23.31 25.78
C LYS A 185 5.27 23.47 24.48
N ILE A 186 4.66 22.39 23.98
CA ILE A 186 3.82 22.44 22.78
C ILE A 186 2.53 23.20 23.11
N ASP A 187 1.91 22.93 24.26
CA ASP A 187 0.73 23.66 24.73
C ASP A 187 1.01 25.17 24.90
N ASP A 188 2.18 25.54 25.43
CA ASP A 188 2.61 26.94 25.54
C ASP A 188 2.80 27.63 24.18
N ILE A 189 3.26 26.90 23.16
CA ILE A 189 3.44 27.43 21.79
C ILE A 189 2.07 27.61 21.12
N MET A 190 1.13 26.72 21.38
CA MET A 190 -0.22 26.76 20.83
C MET A 190 -1.05 27.93 21.38
N ASN A 191 -0.78 28.35 22.62
CA ASN A 191 -1.50 29.44 23.32
C ASN A 191 -0.82 30.82 23.22
N LYS A 192 0.26 30.95 22.44
CA LYS A 192 0.94 32.21 22.11
C LYS A 192 0.63 32.65 20.69
#